data_AF-A0AAE7I0C9-F1
#
_entry.id   AF-A0AAE7I0C9-F1
#
_cell.length_a   1.000
_cell.length_b   1.000
_cell.length_c   1.000
_cell.angle_alpha   90.00
_cell.angle_beta   90.00
_cell.angle_gamma   90.00
#
_symmetry.space_group_name_H-M   'P 1'
#
loop_
_entity.id
_entity.type
_entity.pdbx_description
1 polymer ?
#
loop_
_entity_poly.entity_id
_entity_poly.type
_entity_poly.pdbx_seq_one_letter_code
_entity_poly.pdbx_strand_id
1 'polypeptide(L)' 'MPYKSKSDLPDSVQHVLPAHAQDIYKEAFNSAWEQYKDKSDRRDDATREETAHKVAWAAVKNDYQKGDDGKWHKKT' A
#
# COMPACT_ATOMS: atom_id res chain seq x y z
N MET A 1 -5.37 -10.61 0.61
CA MET A 1 -5.20 -11.04 2.03
C MET A 1 -4.32 -10.02 2.75
N PRO A 2 -4.44 -9.80 4.07
CA PRO A 2 -3.56 -8.86 4.77
C PRO A 2 -2.12 -9.40 4.83
N TYR A 3 -1.14 -8.51 4.74
CA TYR A 3 0.28 -8.84 4.77
C TYR A 3 0.76 -8.98 6.22
N LYS A 4 1.39 -10.11 6.54
CA LYS A 4 1.91 -10.37 7.90
C LYS A 4 3.27 -9.71 8.11
N SER A 5 4.09 -9.69 7.07
CA SER A 5 5.43 -9.11 7.09
C SER A 5 5.70 -8.32 5.82
N LYS A 6 6.71 -7.45 5.87
CA LYS A 6 7.18 -6.72 4.69
C LYS A 6 7.68 -7.63 3.56
N SER A 7 8.09 -8.86 3.89
CA SER A 7 8.49 -9.88 2.92
C SER A 7 7.32 -10.54 2.20
N ASP A 8 6.08 -10.37 2.69
CA ASP A 8 4.87 -10.82 2.01
C ASP A 8 4.37 -9.81 0.97
N LEU A 9 4.94 -8.60 0.94
CA LEU A 9 4.55 -7.55 0.00
C LEU A 9 4.89 -7.96 -1.45
N PRO A 10 4.21 -7.40 -2.46
CA PRO A 10 4.57 -7.66 -3.85
C PRO A 10 6.03 -7.26 -4.13
N ASP A 11 6.72 -8.04 -4.96
CA ASP A 11 8.12 -7.79 -5.34
C ASP A 11 8.34 -6.36 -5.87
N SER A 12 7.39 -5.87 -6.68
CA SER A 12 7.41 -4.50 -7.19
C SER A 12 7.33 -3.43 -6.10
N VAL A 13 6.81 -3.75 -4.92
CA VAL A 13 6.75 -2.85 -3.75
C VAL A 13 8.05 -2.97 -2.96
N GLN A 14 8.51 -4.20 -2.69
CA GLN A 14 9.75 -4.45 -1.94
C GLN A 14 10.98 -3.86 -2.63
N HIS A 15 11.05 -3.94 -3.96
CA HIS A 15 12.21 -3.47 -4.72
C HIS A 15 12.27 -1.95 -4.88
N VAL A 16 11.12 -1.26 -4.89
CA VAL A 16 11.06 0.20 -5.11
C VAL A 16 10.95 1.02 -3.82
N LEU A 17 10.44 0.40 -2.75
CA LEU A 17 10.22 1.07 -1.46
C LEU A 17 11.35 0.76 -0.47
N PRO A 18 11.86 1.77 0.25
CA PRO A 18 12.72 1.53 1.41
C PRO A 18 11.95 0.84 2.54
N ALA A 19 12.65 0.17 3.46
CA ALA A 19 12.06 -0.65 4.52
C ALA A 19 10.95 0.06 5.32
N HIS A 20 11.12 1.34 5.65
CA HIS A 20 10.10 2.09 6.39
C HIS A 20 8.84 2.38 5.55
N ALA A 21 8.99 2.64 4.25
CA ALA A 21 7.84 2.79 3.35
C ALA A 21 7.10 1.46 3.13
N GLN A 22 7.80 0.34 3.15
CA GLN A 22 7.19 -1.00 3.11
C GLN A 22 6.30 -1.23 4.34
N ASP A 23 6.75 -0.81 5.54
CA ASP A 23 5.92 -0.91 6.74
C ASP A 23 4.66 -0.03 6.64
N ILE A 24 4.77 1.22 6.19
CA ILE A 24 3.60 2.09 5.94
C ILE A 24 2.64 1.43 4.95
N TYR A 25 3.17 0.88 3.85
CA TYR A 25 2.36 0.20 2.84
C TYR A 25 1.57 -0.97 3.45
N LYS A 26 2.26 -1.83 4.21
CA LYS A 26 1.69 -3.01 4.87
C LYS A 26 0.57 -2.61 5.83
N GLU A 27 0.82 -1.63 6.70
CA GLU A 27 -0.16 -1.19 7.69
C GLU A 27 -1.38 -0.53 7.04
N ALA A 28 -1.16 0.36 6.06
CA ALA A 28 -2.24 1.00 5.32
C ALA A 28 -3.06 -0.01 4.51
N PHE A 29 -2.41 -1.00 3.89
CA PHE A 29 -3.09 -2.08 3.19
C PHE A 29 -3.95 -2.89 4.14
N ASN A 30 -3.41 -3.32 5.29
CA ASN A 30 -4.13 -4.14 6.26
C ASN A 30 -5.34 -3.39 6.84
N SER A 31 -5.15 -2.11 7.18
CA SER A 31 -6.23 -1.24 7.64
C SER A 31 -7.33 -1.10 6.60
N ALA A 32 -6.98 -0.79 5.35
CA ALA A 32 -7.93 -0.70 4.25
C ALA A 32 -8.61 -2.04 3.96
N TRP A 33 -7.85 -3.15 4.04
CA TRP A 33 -8.41 -4.48 3.90
C TRP A 33 -9.50 -4.68 4.94
N GLU A 34 -9.25 -4.45 6.22
CA GLU A 34 -10.27 -4.56 7.27
C GLU A 34 -11.47 -3.62 7.05
N GLN A 35 -11.22 -2.37 6.67
CA GLN A 35 -12.25 -1.37 6.43
C GLN A 35 -13.20 -1.75 5.27
N TYR A 36 -12.66 -2.27 4.16
CA TYR A 36 -13.44 -2.67 2.99
C TYR A 36 -13.85 -4.16 3.00
N LYS A 37 -13.98 -4.76 4.20
CA LYS A 37 -14.46 -6.14 4.37
C LYS A 37 -15.89 -6.32 3.84
N ASP A 38 -16.76 -5.35 4.10
CA ASP A 38 -18.14 -5.36 3.64
C ASP A 38 -18.26 -4.89 2.19
N LYS A 39 -19.10 -5.59 1.40
CA LYS A 39 -19.37 -5.25 -0.01
C LYS A 39 -20.18 -3.96 -0.15
N SER A 40 -21.06 -3.67 0.81
CA SER A 40 -21.94 -2.50 0.78
C SER A 40 -21.20 -1.17 0.93
N ASP A 41 -19.96 -1.19 1.42
CA ASP A 41 -19.06 -0.03 1.53
C ASP A 41 -18.24 0.22 0.24
N ARG A 42 -18.39 -0.65 -0.77
CA ARG A 42 -17.65 -0.56 -2.04
C ARG A 42 -18.54 0.02 -3.13
N ARG A 43 -18.13 1.17 -3.67
CA ARG A 43 -18.89 1.92 -4.68
C ARG A 43 -18.76 1.39 -6.11
N ASP A 44 -18.06 0.26 -6.34
CA ASP A 44 -17.66 -0.17 -7.68
C ASP A 44 -17.32 -1.67 -7.77
N ASP A 45 -17.21 -2.20 -9.00
CA ASP A 45 -16.80 -3.59 -9.33
C ASP A 45 -15.36 -3.92 -8.88
N ALA A 46 -14.63 -2.92 -8.38
CA ALA A 46 -13.28 -3.06 -7.87
C ALA A 46 -13.21 -4.05 -6.70
N THR A 47 -12.22 -4.94 -6.77
CA THR A 47 -12.00 -5.91 -5.71
C THR A 47 -11.52 -5.21 -4.44
N ARG A 48 -11.81 -5.82 -3.28
CA ARG A 48 -11.30 -5.36 -1.98
C ARG A 48 -9.78 -5.16 -1.99
N GLU A 49 -9.08 -6.05 -2.70
CA GLU A 49 -7.63 -6.02 -2.84
C GLU A 49 -7.15 -4.80 -3.61
N GLU A 50 -7.76 -4.49 -4.76
CA GLU A 50 -7.42 -3.30 -5.54
C GLU A 50 -7.62 -2.01 -4.75
N THR A 51 -8.72 -1.90 -4.00
CA THR A 51 -8.97 -0.74 -3.15
C THR A 51 -7.92 -0.64 -2.05
N ALA A 52 -7.59 -1.74 -1.38
CA ALA A 52 -6.55 -1.76 -0.35
C ALA A 52 -5.17 -1.38 -0.91
N HIS A 53 -4.81 -1.84 -2.12
CA HIS A 53 -3.58 -1.43 -2.80
C HIS A 53 -3.55 0.07 -3.10
N LYS A 54 -4.67 0.65 -3.56
CA LYS A 54 -4.77 2.09 -3.83
C LYS A 54 -4.56 2.91 -2.55
N VAL A 55 -5.19 2.52 -1.45
CA VAL A 55 -5.03 3.19 -0.15
C VAL A 55 -3.61 3.06 0.37
N ALA A 56 -3.01 1.87 0.28
CA ALA A 56 -1.61 1.65 0.68
C ALA A 56 -0.63 2.53 -0.11
N TRP A 57 -0.80 2.61 -1.43
CA TRP A 57 -0.01 3.51 -2.27
C TRP A 57 -0.24 4.98 -1.95
N ALA A 58 -1.47 5.38 -1.58
CA ALA A 58 -1.76 6.75 -1.16
C ALA A 58 -1.05 7.10 0.16
N ALA A 59 -1.02 6.18 1.13
CA ALA A 59 -0.29 6.35 2.39
C ALA A 59 1.22 6.49 2.15
N VAL A 60 1.81 5.64 1.30
CA VAL A 60 3.22 5.79 0.93
C VAL A 60 3.46 7.11 0.21
N LYS A 61 2.58 7.51 -0.73
CA LYS A 61 2.67 8.82 -1.41
C LYS A 61 2.53 10.01 -0.48
N ASN A 62 1.94 9.84 0.71
CA ASN A 62 1.82 10.93 1.66
C ASN A 62 3.19 11.32 2.24
N ASP A 63 4.00 10.32 2.59
CA ASP A 63 5.29 10.49 3.27
C ASP A 63 6.51 10.27 2.35
N TYR A 64 6.30 9.68 1.16
CA TYR A 64 7.32 9.39 0.18
C TYR A 64 6.93 9.92 -1.20
N GLN A 65 7.94 10.20 -2.02
CA GLN A 65 7.80 10.60 -3.40
C GLN A 65 8.69 9.73 -4.28
N LYS A 66 8.18 9.38 -5.46
CA LYS A 66 8.97 8.64 -6.45
C LYS A 66 9.98 9.61 -7.08
N GLY A 67 11.26 9.29 -7.00
CA GLY A 67 12.34 10.01 -7.66
C GLY A 67 12.48 9.63 -9.13
N ASP A 68 13.28 10.39 -9.85
CA ASP A 68 13.63 10.14 -11.26
C ASP A 68 14.38 8.81 -11.45
N ASP A 69 15.03 8.31 -10.40
CA ASP A 69 15.69 7.00 -10.37
C ASP A 69 14.72 5.82 -10.27
N GLY A 70 13.41 6.09 -10.20
CA GLY A 70 12.37 5.08 -10.11
C GLY A 70 12.13 4.53 -8.69
N LYS A 71 12.91 4.94 -7.69
CA LYS A 71 12.73 4.56 -6.28
C LYS A 71 11.98 5.61 -5.50
N TRP A 72 11.53 5.24 -4.31
CA TRP A 72 10.79 6.13 -3.43
C TRP A 72 11.69 6.72 -2.35
N HIS A 73 11.66 8.04 -2.25
CA HIS A 73 12.42 8.83 -1.27
C HIS A 73 11.47 9.49 -0.29
N LYS A 74 11.87 9.59 0.97
CA LYS A 74 11.06 10.26 1.99
C LYS A 74 10.87 11.72 1.58
N LYS A 75 9.63 12.21 1.60
CA LYS A 75 9.34 13.64 1.44
C LYS A 75 10.00 14.37 2.60
N THR A 76 10.67 15.46 2.26
CA THR A 76 11.35 16.34 3.23
C THR A 76 10.38 17.43 3.67
#